data_AF-A0A2M7L277-F1
#
_entry.id   AF-A0A2M7L277-F1
#
_cell.length_a   1.000
_cell.length_b   1.000
_cell.length_c   1.000
_cell.angle_alpha   90.00
_cell.angle_beta   90.00
_cell.angle_gamma   90.00
#
_symmetry.space_group_name_H-M   'P 1'
#
loop_
_entity.id
_entity.type
_entity.pdbx_description
1 polymer ?
#
loop_
_entity_poly.entity_id
_entity_poly.type
_entity_poly.pdbx_seq_one_letter_code
_entity_poly.pdbx_strand_id
1 'polypeptide(L)'
;LDERDPLSGNYVVRERHAHAWIEVYLSPCGWVPLDPTAGSSTGQARLGLFRQLTDDPRVLETLRWLRRNAFWTVFAALAAYLVWLVVGGLREDRRAGSRPGGTAFSPAQRRVLAAYAHVCRALARAGLPRRPSQTPAEFLQAIRNARDRGLPTEFLHGAHQLTQQFSAVRYADAEPTEAAVRRAEELRRTLPGMLKKAKGTRRRGGSATGRTSPAPPTQGRGG
;
A
#
# COMPACT_ATOMS: atom_id res chain seq x y z
N LEU A 1 -3.19 -35.02 15.35
CA LEU A 1 -3.75 -36.33 14.95
C LEU A 1 -3.96 -37.10 16.25
N ASP A 2 -5.03 -36.77 16.97
CA ASP A 2 -5.04 -36.97 18.42
C ASP A 2 -5.97 -38.12 18.86
N GLU A 3 -6.66 -38.75 17.92
CA GLU A 3 -7.60 -39.84 18.18
C GLU A 3 -7.07 -41.15 17.60
N ARG A 4 -6.41 -41.93 18.47
CA ARG A 4 -5.93 -43.28 18.19
C ARG A 4 -6.86 -44.27 18.87
N ASP A 5 -7.31 -45.28 18.14
CA ASP A 5 -8.13 -46.34 18.72
C ASP A 5 -7.26 -47.22 19.63
N PRO A 6 -7.55 -47.29 20.94
CA PRO A 6 -6.73 -48.04 21.90
C PRO A 6 -6.81 -49.56 21.70
N LEU A 7 -7.84 -50.07 21.02
CA LEU A 7 -8.04 -51.51 20.83
C LEU A 7 -7.34 -52.04 19.57
N SER A 8 -7.43 -51.29 18.47
CA SER A 8 -6.81 -51.67 17.19
C SER A 8 -5.45 -51.02 16.95
N GLY A 9 -5.09 -49.98 17.73
CA GLY A 9 -3.85 -49.23 17.56
C GLY A 9 -3.81 -48.34 16.32
N ASN A 10 -4.89 -48.31 15.54
CA ASN A 10 -5.01 -47.56 14.29
C ASN A 10 -5.42 -46.10 14.54
N TYR A 11 -5.07 -45.22 13.60
CA TYR A 11 -5.53 -43.84 13.60
C TYR A 11 -6.90 -43.73 12.93
N VAL A 12 -7.83 -43.06 13.60
CA VAL A 12 -9.19 -42.88 13.07
C VAL A 12 -9.27 -41.58 12.29
N VAL A 13 -9.40 -41.68 10.96
CA VAL A 13 -9.61 -40.52 10.07
C VAL A 13 -11.11 -40.34 9.83
N ARG A 14 -11.62 -39.14 10.07
CA ARG A 14 -13.05 -38.79 9.93
C ARG A 14 -13.17 -37.56 9.04
N GLU A 15 -14.38 -37.26 8.57
CA GLU A 15 -14.66 -36.10 7.71
C GLU A 15 -14.17 -34.77 8.31
N ARG A 16 -14.25 -34.60 9.64
CA ARG A 16 -13.69 -33.44 10.36
C ARG A 16 -12.16 -33.27 10.24
N HIS A 17 -11.45 -34.29 9.74
CA HIS A 17 -10.01 -34.24 9.47
C HIS A 17 -9.71 -33.89 8.01
N ALA A 18 -10.73 -33.63 7.19
CA ALA A 18 -10.53 -33.11 5.83
C ALA A 18 -9.83 -31.75 5.90
N HIS A 19 -8.65 -31.68 5.30
CA HIS A 19 -7.81 -30.49 5.28
C HIS A 19 -7.30 -30.24 3.87
N ALA A 20 -7.17 -28.97 3.50
CA ALA A 20 -6.59 -28.56 2.24
C ALA A 20 -5.29 -27.80 2.52
N TRP A 21 -4.22 -28.20 1.83
CA TRP A 21 -2.95 -27.48 1.83
C TRP A 21 -2.62 -26.96 0.43
N ILE A 22 -1.65 -26.06 0.35
CA ILE A 22 -1.11 -25.55 -0.90
C ILE A 22 0.35 -25.95 -1.05
N GLU A 23 0.78 -26.17 -2.28
CA GLU A 23 2.16 -26.48 -2.62
C GLU A 23 2.69 -25.39 -3.56
N VAL A 24 3.91 -24.95 -3.32
CA VAL A 24 4.57 -23.92 -4.13
C VAL A 24 5.85 -24.50 -4.71
N TYR A 25 6.02 -24.38 -6.02
CA TYR A 25 7.25 -24.77 -6.69
C TYR A 25 8.28 -23.64 -6.62
N LEU A 26 9.45 -23.91 -6.03
CA LEU A 26 10.56 -22.97 -5.90
C LEU A 26 11.80 -23.58 -6.52
N SER A 27 12.39 -22.98 -7.56
CA SER A 27 13.70 -23.40 -8.06
C SER A 27 14.82 -22.81 -7.18
N PRO A 28 15.85 -23.57 -6.74
CA PRO A 28 16.16 -24.98 -7.03
C PRO A 28 15.53 -26.01 -6.06
N CYS A 29 14.72 -25.58 -5.11
CA CYS A 29 14.22 -26.36 -3.97
C CYS A 29 13.09 -27.37 -4.29
N GLY A 30 12.45 -27.29 -5.46
CA GLY A 30 11.34 -28.16 -5.86
C GLY A 30 9.98 -27.76 -5.25
N TRP A 31 9.06 -28.72 -5.14
CA TRP A 31 7.74 -28.53 -4.53
C TRP A 31 7.86 -28.43 -3.00
N VAL A 32 7.43 -27.30 -2.44
CA VAL A 32 7.44 -27.03 -1.00
C VAL A 32 5.99 -26.94 -0.48
N PRO A 33 5.56 -27.82 0.44
CA PRO A 33 4.22 -27.75 1.02
C PRO A 33 4.12 -26.59 2.01
N LEU A 34 3.01 -25.86 1.96
CA LEU A 34 2.71 -24.72 2.81
C LEU A 34 1.31 -24.84 3.39
N ASP A 35 1.20 -24.81 4.72
CA ASP A 35 -0.08 -24.83 5.43
C ASP A 35 -0.31 -23.50 6.17
N PRO A 36 -1.19 -22.61 5.68
CA PRO A 36 -1.48 -21.34 6.34
C PRO A 36 -2.24 -21.49 7.66
N THR A 37 -2.70 -22.70 7.98
CA THR A 37 -3.45 -23.05 9.19
C THR A 37 -2.55 -23.50 10.33
N ALA A 38 -1.24 -23.65 10.09
CA ALA A 38 -0.22 -23.93 11.11
C ALA A 38 0.09 -22.69 11.99
N GLY A 39 -0.93 -21.95 12.41
CA GLY A 39 -0.81 -20.76 13.26
C GLY A 39 -0.33 -21.02 14.69
N SER A 40 0.11 -22.24 15.04
CA SER A 40 0.37 -22.61 16.44
C SER A 40 1.51 -23.62 16.69
N SER A 41 2.55 -23.66 15.85
CA SER A 41 3.81 -24.36 16.21
C SER A 41 5.01 -23.42 16.47
N THR A 42 4.94 -22.15 16.06
CA THR A 42 6.00 -21.15 16.31
C THR A 42 6.17 -20.77 17.80
N GLY A 43 5.17 -21.05 18.64
CA GLY A 43 5.21 -20.76 20.07
C GLY A 43 6.13 -21.67 20.89
N GLN A 44 6.21 -22.95 20.53
CA GLN A 44 6.98 -23.95 21.30
C GLN A 44 8.50 -23.82 21.07
N ALA A 45 8.94 -23.51 19.85
CA ALA A 45 10.35 -23.27 19.55
C ALA A 45 10.89 -21.99 20.22
N ARG A 46 10.05 -20.96 20.37
CA ARG A 46 10.42 -19.71 21.05
C ARG A 46 10.59 -19.90 22.56
N LEU A 47 9.70 -20.66 23.22
CA LEU A 47 9.79 -20.91 24.66
C LEU A 47 11.07 -21.68 25.06
N GLY A 48 11.50 -22.65 24.25
CA GLY A 48 12.73 -23.42 24.49
C GLY A 48 14.01 -22.58 24.36
N LEU A 49 14.07 -21.71 23.35
CA LEU A 49 15.20 -20.79 23.16
C LEU A 49 15.30 -19.75 24.29
N PHE A 50 14.16 -19.25 24.78
CA PHE A 50 14.11 -18.32 25.92
C PHE A 50 14.59 -18.95 27.24
N ARG A 51 14.32 -20.25 27.44
CA ARG A 51 14.82 -20.99 28.61
C ARG A 51 16.34 -21.24 28.54
N GLN A 52 16.88 -21.45 27.35
CA GLN A 52 18.33 -21.65 27.15
C GLN A 52 19.14 -20.36 27.26
N LEU A 53 18.54 -19.19 26.95
CA LEU A 53 19.17 -17.87 27.13
C LEU A 53 19.20 -17.38 28.58
N THR A 54 18.34 -17.91 29.46
CA THR A 54 18.21 -17.41 30.84
C THR A 54 19.13 -18.10 31.85
N ASP A 55 19.78 -19.19 31.46
CA ASP A 55 20.75 -19.95 32.29
C ASP A 55 22.24 -19.59 32.03
N ASP A 56 22.54 -18.66 31.11
CA ASP A 56 23.93 -18.25 30.81
C ASP A 56 24.40 -17.12 31.76
N PRO A 57 25.49 -17.31 32.53
CA PRO A 57 26.03 -16.30 33.45
C PRO A 57 26.42 -14.97 32.77
N ARG A 58 26.68 -14.96 31.46
CA ARG A 58 26.95 -13.74 30.67
C ARG A 58 25.71 -12.87 30.46
N VAL A 59 24.53 -13.49 30.43
CA VAL A 59 23.24 -12.77 30.32
C VAL A 59 22.94 -12.01 31.62
N LEU A 60 23.32 -12.56 32.77
CA LEU A 60 23.14 -11.91 34.07
C LEU A 60 24.05 -10.66 34.25
N GLU A 61 25.27 -10.67 33.71
CA GLU A 61 26.15 -9.49 33.67
C GLU A 61 25.62 -8.41 32.72
N THR A 62 25.11 -8.83 31.56
CA THR A 62 24.47 -7.94 30.59
C THR A 62 23.25 -7.24 31.20
N LEU A 63 22.43 -7.97 31.97
CA LEU A 63 21.27 -7.44 32.71
C LEU A 63 21.66 -6.43 33.80
N ARG A 64 22.79 -6.61 34.51
CA ARG A 64 23.28 -5.64 35.51
C ARG A 64 23.80 -4.36 34.88
N TRP A 65 24.47 -4.45 33.72
CA TRP A 65 24.88 -3.28 32.92
C TRP A 65 23.67 -2.51 32.37
N LEU A 66 22.67 -3.25 31.84
CA LEU A 66 21.39 -2.68 31.37
C LEU A 66 20.61 -2.00 32.49
N ARG A 67 20.61 -2.51 33.73
CA ARG A 67 19.94 -1.86 34.87
C ARG A 67 20.60 -0.54 35.28
N ARG A 68 21.93 -0.42 35.15
CA ARG A 68 22.71 0.80 35.43
C ARG A 68 22.48 1.89 34.38
N ASN A 69 22.37 1.49 33.11
CA ASN A 69 22.24 2.39 31.96
C ASN A 69 20.84 2.37 31.34
N ALA A 70 19.83 1.87 32.07
CA ALA A 70 18.48 1.58 31.57
C ALA A 70 17.85 2.78 30.87
N PHE A 71 18.11 3.98 31.41
CA PHE A 71 17.65 5.23 30.83
C PHE A 71 18.24 5.47 29.43
N TRP A 72 19.56 5.37 29.28
CA TRP A 72 20.24 5.62 28.00
C TRP A 72 19.95 4.57 26.95
N THR A 73 19.82 3.29 27.34
CA THR A 73 19.48 2.21 26.41
C THR A 73 18.05 2.34 25.88
N VAL A 74 17.09 2.63 26.77
CA VAL A 74 15.69 2.84 26.37
C VAL A 74 15.55 4.12 25.54
N PHE A 75 16.25 5.19 25.92
CA PHE A 75 16.28 6.44 25.18
C PHE A 75 16.86 6.27 23.75
N ALA A 76 17.99 5.58 23.61
CA ALA A 76 18.60 5.32 22.32
C ALA A 76 17.71 4.42 21.44
N ALA A 77 17.06 3.41 22.02
CA ALA A 77 16.12 2.53 21.30
C ALA A 77 14.87 3.30 20.84
N LEU A 78 14.30 4.16 21.70
CA LEU A 78 13.16 5.02 21.34
C LEU A 78 13.55 6.05 20.28
N ALA A 79 14.72 6.66 20.38
CA ALA A 79 15.23 7.59 19.37
C ALA A 79 15.44 6.88 18.03
N ALA A 80 16.03 5.68 18.03
CA ALA A 80 16.19 4.86 16.82
C ALA A 80 14.83 4.43 16.23
N TYR A 81 13.86 4.08 17.08
CA TYR A 81 12.49 3.75 16.65
C TYR A 81 11.76 4.97 16.08
N LEU A 82 11.93 6.15 16.68
CA LEU A 82 11.35 7.40 16.21
C LEU A 82 12.00 7.85 14.90
N VAL A 83 13.32 7.71 14.75
CA VAL A 83 14.02 7.85 13.47
C VAL A 83 13.48 6.83 12.46
N TRP A 84 13.28 5.57 12.85
CA TRP A 84 12.68 4.56 11.98
C TRP A 84 11.23 4.90 11.62
N LEU A 85 10.43 5.55 12.48
CA LEU A 85 9.07 6.00 12.16
C LEU A 85 9.05 7.25 11.27
N VAL A 86 9.97 8.20 11.48
CA VAL A 86 10.06 9.42 10.67
C VAL A 86 10.66 9.10 9.31
N VAL A 87 11.77 8.38 9.29
CA VAL A 87 12.44 7.93 8.07
C VAL A 87 11.64 6.81 7.40
N GLY A 88 11.03 5.90 8.15
CA GLY A 88 10.12 4.86 7.66
C GLY A 88 8.81 5.42 7.15
N GLY A 89 8.16 6.36 7.84
CA GLY A 89 6.96 7.05 7.35
C GLY A 89 7.21 7.87 6.09
N LEU A 90 8.43 8.43 5.92
CA LEU A 90 8.86 9.07 4.68
C LEU A 90 9.36 8.07 3.61
N ARG A 91 9.64 6.82 3.99
CA ARG A 91 10.14 5.74 3.11
C ARG A 91 9.07 4.70 2.76
N GLU A 92 7.99 4.53 3.50
CA GLU A 92 6.86 3.61 3.25
C GLU A 92 6.26 3.95 1.87
N ASP A 93 6.18 5.25 1.61
CA ASP A 93 5.75 5.88 0.37
C ASP A 93 6.73 5.67 -0.81
N ARG A 94 7.89 5.05 -0.55
CA ARG A 94 8.93 4.66 -1.54
C ARG A 94 9.32 3.17 -1.44
N ARG A 95 8.92 2.44 -0.40
CA ARG A 95 9.32 1.05 -0.09
C ARG A 95 8.20 0.03 -0.22
N ALA A 96 7.01 0.44 -0.67
CA ALA A 96 6.03 -0.50 -1.24
C ALA A 96 6.55 -1.26 -2.49
N GLY A 97 7.76 -0.96 -2.99
CA GLY A 97 8.34 -1.57 -4.19
C GLY A 97 9.61 -2.42 -4.00
N SER A 98 10.13 -2.66 -2.79
CA SER A 98 11.36 -3.45 -2.63
C SER A 98 11.36 -4.27 -1.35
N ARG A 99 10.67 -5.41 -1.39
CA ARG A 99 10.94 -6.55 -0.51
C ARG A 99 12.09 -7.36 -1.13
N PRO A 100 13.19 -7.63 -0.42
CA PRO A 100 14.35 -8.38 -0.94
C PRO A 100 14.06 -9.90 -0.95
N GLY A 101 13.03 -10.32 -1.68
CA GLY A 101 12.64 -11.74 -1.76
C GLY A 101 11.46 -12.08 -2.67
N GLY A 102 10.84 -11.10 -3.35
CA GLY A 102 9.93 -11.35 -4.46
C GLY A 102 10.65 -11.11 -5.78
N THR A 103 10.28 -11.83 -6.84
CA THR A 103 10.76 -11.63 -8.23
C THR A 103 11.01 -10.14 -8.49
N ALA A 104 12.27 -9.78 -8.67
CA ALA A 104 12.67 -8.38 -8.78
C ALA A 104 12.12 -7.82 -10.09
N PHE A 105 11.07 -6.98 -10.02
CA PHE A 105 10.50 -6.32 -11.19
C PHE A 105 11.59 -5.69 -12.06
N SER A 106 11.48 -5.81 -13.38
CA SER A 106 12.43 -5.20 -14.32
C SER A 106 12.51 -3.67 -14.15
N PRO A 107 13.60 -3.02 -14.57
CA PRO A 107 13.70 -1.56 -14.53
C PRO A 107 12.53 -0.84 -15.23
N ALA A 108 12.01 -1.43 -16.32
CA ALA A 108 10.87 -0.91 -17.07
C ALA A 108 9.56 -1.05 -16.27
N GLN A 109 9.30 -2.23 -15.70
CA GLN A 109 8.16 -2.48 -14.82
C GLN A 109 8.13 -1.50 -13.64
N ARG A 110 9.28 -1.28 -12.98
CA ARG A 110 9.39 -0.33 -11.85
C ARG A 110 9.03 1.11 -12.23
N ARG A 111 9.36 1.56 -13.45
CA ARG A 111 9.01 2.90 -13.93
C ARG A 111 7.50 3.08 -14.10
N VAL A 112 6.82 2.08 -14.66
CA VAL A 112 5.34 2.08 -14.80
C VAL A 112 4.66 2.08 -13.43
N LEU A 113 5.10 1.19 -12.52
CA LEU A 113 4.59 1.13 -11.15
C LEU A 113 4.78 2.47 -10.41
N ALA A 114 5.96 3.08 -10.55
CA ALA A 114 6.26 4.38 -9.94
C ALA A 114 5.43 5.53 -10.52
N ALA A 115 5.18 5.53 -11.83
CA ALA A 115 4.31 6.51 -12.48
C ALA A 115 2.87 6.40 -11.97
N TYR A 116 2.32 5.19 -11.88
CA TYR A 116 0.98 4.95 -11.33
C TYR A 116 0.86 5.42 -9.87
N ALA A 117 1.82 5.05 -9.01
CA ALA A 117 1.85 5.50 -7.63
C ALA A 117 1.95 7.03 -7.50
N HIS A 118 2.67 7.69 -8.41
CA HIS A 118 2.73 9.15 -8.47
C HIS A 118 1.37 9.77 -8.80
N VAL A 119 0.66 9.23 -9.79
CA VAL A 119 -0.68 9.70 -10.18
C VAL A 119 -1.66 9.55 -9.01
N CYS A 120 -1.69 8.40 -8.34
CA CYS A 120 -2.54 8.19 -7.16
C CYS A 120 -2.27 9.22 -6.06
N ARG A 121 -0.99 9.52 -5.76
CA ARG A 121 -0.63 10.53 -4.75
C ARG A 121 -1.02 11.94 -5.17
N ALA A 122 -0.82 12.30 -6.43
CA ALA A 122 -1.20 13.62 -6.94
C ALA A 122 -2.73 13.81 -6.88
N LEU A 123 -3.51 12.79 -7.23
CA LEU A 123 -4.97 12.80 -7.11
C LEU A 123 -5.43 12.82 -5.66
N ALA A 124 -4.77 12.10 -4.75
CA ALA A 124 -5.05 12.17 -3.32
C ALA A 124 -4.89 13.61 -2.78
N ARG A 125 -3.82 14.31 -3.17
CA ARG A 125 -3.61 15.73 -2.84
C ARG A 125 -4.65 16.67 -3.47
N ALA A 126 -5.25 16.27 -4.59
CA ALA A 126 -6.36 16.98 -5.23
C ALA A 126 -7.73 16.61 -4.62
N GLY A 127 -7.78 15.79 -3.56
CA GLY A 127 -9.01 15.38 -2.89
C GLY A 127 -9.73 14.20 -3.56
N LEU A 128 -9.00 13.37 -4.31
CA LEU A 128 -9.47 12.12 -4.92
C LEU A 128 -8.55 10.95 -4.51
N PRO A 129 -8.54 10.54 -3.22
CA PRO A 129 -7.74 9.40 -2.78
C PRO A 129 -8.34 8.08 -3.30
N ARG A 130 -7.47 7.13 -3.65
CA ARG A 130 -7.86 5.74 -3.93
C ARG A 130 -8.12 5.01 -2.61
N ARG A 131 -9.23 4.27 -2.51
CA ARG A 131 -9.51 3.43 -1.32
C ARG A 131 -8.64 2.17 -1.33
N PRO A 132 -8.25 1.61 -0.17
CA PRO A 132 -7.40 0.42 -0.13
C PRO A 132 -7.99 -0.79 -0.86
N SER A 133 -9.31 -0.99 -0.78
CA SER A 133 -10.05 -2.09 -1.41
C SER A 133 -10.43 -1.85 -2.87
N GLN A 134 -10.24 -0.63 -3.39
CA GLN A 134 -10.71 -0.27 -4.72
C GLN A 134 -9.75 -0.75 -5.81
N THR A 135 -10.28 -1.38 -6.86
CA THR A 135 -9.45 -1.84 -7.98
C THR A 135 -8.92 -0.66 -8.82
N PRO A 136 -7.80 -0.82 -9.56
CA PRO A 136 -7.30 0.24 -10.44
C PRO A 136 -8.34 0.73 -11.47
N ALA A 137 -9.15 -0.19 -12.01
CA ALA A 137 -10.22 0.12 -12.97
C ALA A 137 -11.38 0.89 -12.32
N GLU A 138 -11.84 0.48 -11.13
CA GLU A 138 -12.85 1.22 -10.36
C GLU A 138 -12.37 2.61 -9.99
N PHE A 139 -11.08 2.77 -9.64
CA PHE A 139 -10.51 4.07 -9.33
C PHE A 139 -10.53 4.99 -10.56
N LEU A 140 -10.18 4.47 -11.74
CA LEU A 140 -10.30 5.23 -12.99
C LEU A 140 -11.75 5.64 -13.28
N GLN A 141 -12.71 4.75 -13.06
CA GLN A 141 -14.12 5.05 -13.23
C GLN A 141 -14.58 6.15 -12.26
N ALA A 142 -14.13 6.11 -11.00
CA ALA A 142 -14.41 7.15 -10.02
C ALA A 142 -13.82 8.52 -10.45
N ILE A 143 -12.63 8.54 -11.05
CA ILE A 143 -12.03 9.77 -11.58
C ILE A 143 -12.84 10.31 -12.77
N ARG A 144 -13.30 9.43 -13.68
CA ARG A 144 -14.15 9.80 -14.81
C ARG A 144 -15.50 10.35 -14.36
N ASN A 145 -16.11 9.77 -13.32
CA ASN A 145 -17.36 10.28 -12.76
C ASN A 145 -17.15 11.63 -12.04
N ALA A 146 -15.95 11.87 -11.51
CA ALA A 146 -15.56 13.16 -10.94
C ALA A 146 -15.17 14.22 -12.00
N ARG A 147 -15.50 14.01 -13.28
CA ARG A 147 -15.19 14.91 -14.42
C ARG A 147 -15.63 16.36 -14.19
N ASP A 148 -16.68 16.57 -13.41
CA ASP A 148 -17.17 17.90 -13.01
C ASP A 148 -16.15 18.74 -12.23
N ARG A 149 -15.05 18.14 -11.77
CA ARG A 149 -13.91 18.85 -11.15
C ARG A 149 -12.96 19.52 -12.16
N GLY A 150 -13.26 19.47 -13.46
CA GLY A 150 -12.49 20.18 -14.51
C GLY A 150 -11.20 19.48 -14.94
N LEU A 151 -11.14 18.15 -14.82
CA LEU A 151 -10.01 17.36 -15.28
C LEU A 151 -9.95 17.35 -16.82
N PRO A 152 -8.79 17.62 -17.44
CA PRO A 152 -8.65 17.59 -18.90
C PRO A 152 -8.92 16.19 -19.48
N THR A 153 -9.55 16.12 -20.65
CA THR A 153 -9.77 14.85 -21.38
C THR A 153 -8.46 14.10 -21.66
N GLU A 154 -7.39 14.84 -21.99
CA GLU A 154 -6.04 14.31 -22.18
C GLU A 154 -5.54 13.51 -20.97
N PHE A 155 -5.77 14.04 -19.77
CA PHE A 155 -5.40 13.36 -18.54
C PHE A 155 -6.18 12.05 -18.36
N LEU A 156 -7.49 12.05 -18.65
CA LEU A 156 -8.32 10.86 -18.53
C LEU A 156 -7.90 9.75 -19.51
N HIS A 157 -7.50 10.13 -20.73
CA HIS A 157 -6.98 9.19 -21.71
C HIS A 157 -5.63 8.60 -21.26
N GLY A 158 -4.69 9.44 -20.83
CA GLY A 158 -3.41 8.99 -20.29
C GLY A 158 -3.55 8.12 -19.05
N ALA A 159 -4.45 8.47 -18.13
CA ALA A 159 -4.72 7.71 -16.92
C ALA A 159 -5.32 6.32 -17.24
N HIS A 160 -6.16 6.21 -18.26
CA HIS A 160 -6.69 4.92 -18.72
C HIS A 160 -5.57 4.01 -19.24
N GLN A 161 -4.72 4.52 -20.12
CA GLN A 161 -3.59 3.76 -20.66
C GLN A 161 -2.62 3.32 -19.56
N LEU A 162 -2.27 4.23 -18.64
CA LEU A 162 -1.40 3.90 -17.50
C LEU A 162 -2.01 2.84 -16.59
N THR A 163 -3.32 2.90 -16.36
CA THR A 163 -4.02 1.92 -15.51
C THR A 163 -4.01 0.52 -16.13
N GLN A 164 -4.22 0.41 -17.44
CA GLN A 164 -4.12 -0.87 -18.15
C GLN A 164 -2.70 -1.46 -18.07
N GLN A 165 -1.68 -0.62 -18.30
CA GLN A 165 -0.28 -1.04 -18.22
C GLN A 165 0.12 -1.45 -16.79
N PHE A 166 -0.34 -0.70 -15.79
CA PHE A 166 -0.15 -1.08 -14.39
C PHE A 166 -0.76 -2.44 -14.08
N SER A 167 -2.00 -2.70 -14.50
CA SER A 167 -2.66 -3.99 -14.28
C SER A 167 -1.92 -5.13 -14.97
N ALA A 168 -1.47 -4.93 -16.21
CA ALA A 168 -0.69 -5.93 -16.95
C ALA A 168 0.63 -6.27 -16.26
N VAL A 169 1.39 -5.25 -15.83
CA VAL A 169 2.65 -5.46 -15.09
C VAL A 169 2.40 -6.10 -13.73
N ARG A 170 1.37 -5.67 -12.99
CA ARG A 170 1.17 -6.06 -11.58
C ARG A 170 0.53 -7.43 -11.40
N TYR A 171 -0.35 -7.83 -12.32
CA TYR A 171 -1.17 -9.04 -12.21
C TYR A 171 -0.87 -10.09 -13.28
N ALA A 172 -0.28 -9.70 -14.41
CA ALA A 172 0.04 -10.61 -15.50
C ALA A 172 1.56 -10.72 -15.77
N ASP A 173 2.39 -10.12 -14.92
CA ASP A 173 3.86 -10.04 -15.05
C ASP A 173 4.35 -9.64 -16.45
N ALA A 174 3.55 -8.84 -17.16
CA ALA A 174 3.86 -8.44 -18.51
C ALA A 174 5.04 -7.47 -18.54
N GLU A 175 5.95 -7.63 -19.50
CA GLU A 175 6.98 -6.62 -19.77
C GLU A 175 6.37 -5.45 -20.55
N PRO A 176 6.40 -4.23 -20.00
CA PRO A 176 5.83 -3.08 -20.66
C PRO A 176 6.70 -2.66 -21.85
N THR A 177 6.06 -2.41 -23.00
CA THR A 177 6.74 -1.86 -24.18
C THR A 177 7.40 -0.52 -23.85
N GLU A 178 8.55 -0.20 -24.46
CA GLU A 178 9.20 1.10 -24.25
C GLU A 178 8.28 2.30 -24.48
N ALA A 179 7.39 2.22 -25.48
CA ALA A 179 6.39 3.25 -25.75
C ALA A 179 5.41 3.44 -24.57
N ALA A 180 5.06 2.37 -23.86
CA ALA A 180 4.23 2.43 -22.66
C ALA A 180 4.99 3.08 -21.48
N VAL A 181 6.27 2.75 -21.31
CA VAL A 181 7.13 3.37 -20.30
C VAL A 181 7.28 4.87 -20.57
N ARG A 182 7.57 5.27 -21.83
CA ARG A 182 7.68 6.69 -22.23
C ARG A 182 6.39 7.46 -21.93
N ARG A 183 5.23 6.93 -22.31
CA ARG A 183 3.92 7.55 -22.03
C ARG A 183 3.63 7.65 -20.53
N ALA A 184 3.98 6.63 -19.75
CA ALA A 184 3.83 6.67 -18.29
C ALA A 184 4.67 7.78 -17.66
N GLU A 185 5.91 7.96 -18.12
CA GLU A 185 6.79 9.04 -17.66
C GLU A 185 6.33 10.42 -18.12
N GLU A 186 5.82 10.54 -19.34
CA GLU A 186 5.27 11.78 -19.88
C GLU A 186 4.05 12.24 -19.07
N LEU A 187 3.12 11.32 -18.77
CA LEU A 187 1.99 11.61 -17.91
C LEU A 187 2.44 12.04 -16.51
N ARG A 188 3.47 11.38 -15.95
CA ARG A 188 4.05 11.78 -14.66
C ARG A 188 4.60 13.22 -14.68
N ARG A 189 5.22 13.65 -15.78
CA ARG A 189 5.80 14.99 -15.93
C ARG A 189 4.72 16.08 -16.13
N THR A 190 3.69 15.80 -16.91
CA THR A 190 2.67 16.79 -17.30
C THR A 190 1.53 16.92 -16.27
N LEU A 191 1.34 15.90 -15.43
CA LEU A 191 0.27 15.83 -14.42
C LEU A 191 0.16 17.07 -13.50
N PRO A 192 1.25 17.59 -12.89
CA PRO A 192 1.12 18.71 -11.96
C PRO A 192 0.56 19.97 -12.64
N GLY A 193 0.94 20.22 -13.89
CA GLY A 193 0.44 21.33 -14.69
C GLY A 193 -1.05 21.19 -15.02
N MET A 194 -1.46 19.98 -15.43
CA MET A 194 -2.87 19.66 -15.73
C MET A 194 -3.77 19.84 -14.50
N LEU A 195 -3.33 19.38 -13.33
CA LEU A 195 -4.08 19.54 -12.07
C LEU A 195 -4.14 21.00 -11.60
N LYS A 196 -3.06 21.78 -11.77
CA LYS A 196 -3.04 23.22 -11.45
C LYS A 196 -4.02 23.99 -12.33
N LYS A 197 -4.06 23.68 -13.63
CA LYS A 197 -5.01 24.28 -14.59
C LYS A 197 -6.46 23.99 -14.19
N ALA A 198 -6.79 22.73 -13.87
CA ALA A 198 -8.12 22.31 -13.43
C ALA A 198 -8.60 23.03 -12.15
N LYS A 199 -7.70 23.23 -11.17
CA LYS A 199 -8.00 23.98 -9.95
C LYS A 199 -8.26 25.47 -10.24
N GLY A 200 -7.53 26.05 -11.19
CA GLY A 200 -7.67 27.44 -11.60
C GLY A 200 -8.99 27.75 -12.30
N THR A 201 -9.45 26.89 -13.21
CA THR A 201 -10.74 27.02 -13.90
C THR A 201 -11.91 27.00 -12.91
N ARG A 202 -11.88 26.14 -11.89
CA ARG A 202 -12.92 26.07 -10.86
C ARG A 202 -13.04 27.36 -10.05
N ARG A 203 -11.91 27.99 -9.68
CA ARG A 203 -11.90 29.23 -8.90
C ARG A 203 -12.49 30.41 -9.68
N ARG A 204 -12.35 30.41 -11.02
CA ARG A 204 -12.86 31.46 -11.91
C ARG A 204 -14.36 31.33 -12.20
N GLY A 205 -14.88 30.10 -12.30
CA GLY A 205 -16.32 29.84 -12.48
C GLY A 205 -17.17 30.09 -11.23
N GLY A 206 -16.58 29.94 -10.03
CA GLY A 206 -17.29 30.15 -8.76
C GLY A 206 -17.46 31.61 -8.32
N SER A 207 -16.83 32.58 -8.99
CA SER A 207 -16.93 34.01 -8.63
C SER A 207 -17.92 34.81 -9.48
N ALA A 208 -18.60 34.19 -10.46
CA ALA A 208 -19.47 34.88 -11.40
C ALA A 208 -20.96 34.90 -11.00
N THR A 209 -21.36 34.19 -9.95
CA THR A 209 -22.78 34.03 -9.55
C THR A 209 -23.21 34.86 -8.33
N GLY A 210 -22.40 35.82 -7.88
CA GLY A 210 -22.64 36.53 -6.62
C GLY A 210 -22.53 38.04 -6.70
N ARG A 211 -23.05 38.72 -7.74
CA ARG A 211 -23.29 40.18 -7.69
C ARG A 211 -24.11 40.72 -8.86
N THR A 212 -25.44 40.65 -8.79
CA THR A 212 -26.33 41.66 -9.39
C THR A 212 -27.76 41.48 -8.88
N SER A 213 -28.14 42.29 -7.90
CA SER A 213 -29.48 42.90 -7.91
C SER A 213 -29.42 44.19 -7.10
N PRO A 214 -29.49 45.38 -7.74
CA PRO A 214 -29.62 46.63 -7.03
C PRO A 214 -31.09 46.78 -6.58
N ALA A 215 -31.26 47.24 -5.34
CA ALA A 215 -32.56 47.58 -4.77
C ALA A 215 -33.32 48.59 -5.64
N PRO A 216 -34.65 48.49 -5.77
CA PRO A 216 -35.44 49.55 -6.36
C PRO A 216 -35.71 50.65 -5.31
N PRO A 217 -35.57 51.94 -5.67
CA PRO A 217 -36.12 53.04 -4.88
C PRO A 217 -37.49 53.46 -5.42
N THR A 218 -38.45 53.74 -4.54
CA THR A 218 -39.50 54.78 -4.67
C THR A 218 -40.45 54.67 -3.47
N GLN A 219 -40.42 55.64 -2.56
CA GLN A 219 -41.22 56.88 -2.52
C GLN A 219 -42.69 56.69 -2.05
N GLY A 220 -42.89 57.11 -0.80
CA GLY A 220 -44.01 57.84 -0.18
C GLY A 220 -45.44 57.81 -0.75
N ARG A 221 -46.40 57.62 0.16
CA ARG A 221 -47.63 58.44 0.22
C ARG A 221 -48.26 58.34 1.61
N GLY A 222 -48.65 59.49 2.17
CA GLY A 222 -49.20 59.63 3.51
C GLY A 222 -50.70 59.32 3.64
N GLY A 223 -51.19 59.53 4.86
CA GLY A 223 -52.57 59.35 5.31
C GLY A 223 -52.59 59.13 6.80
#